data_AF-A0A453DU60-F1
#
_entry.id   AF-A0A453DU60-F1
#
_cell.length_a   1.000
_cell.length_b   1.000
_cell.length_c   1.000
_cell.angle_alpha   90.00
_cell.angle_beta   90.00
_cell.angle_gamma   90.00
#
_symmetry.space_group_name_H-M   'P 1'
#
loop_
_entity.id
_entity.type
_entity.pdbx_description
1 polymer ?
#
loop_
_entity_poly.entity_id
_entity_poly.type
_entity_poly.pdbx_seq_one_letter_code
_entity_poly.pdbx_strand_id
1 'polypeptide(L)'
;LNSSGSISPLVASGLGVRADGPTQAPFHNPNPQARDNNPSESATTLPPAPTSEMGTPSYRLAAAVTAPPGAEAEFLLVRQLPPTPPLGVEEEGEYGRYVDSDLYDLPSAPLRRLADGEPARPGVALAGAEAEGSLDLSRLDVPAALHQILSQLGLTNAMCGEWRLLKHIVEAEFGPDAGVNTVLIITSLESKPEALPDSCKWMSKEGARELLSDVKPGGTRIGPYVHVGFVKSELSSDCTAGSTLVSQEYPPGITLVPMKSSTLRPFRTTNLVVIQATSGTCASKRSDYFACGDALLIDPGCCSQVHTELADLVNSLPKKLLVLVTHHHNDHVEGLSVVQRCNPDAVLLTHENTMKRIGKGNWSTGYTAVTGGESICIGDQELQVVFAPGSYRWSYGASPCQYQCTNCRRSLCRAWKCNIGQ
;
A
#
# COMPACT_ATOMS: atom_id res chain seq x y z
N LEU A 1 -67.59 -13.25 -2.36
CA LEU A 1 -67.04 -13.92 -1.16
C LEU A 1 -65.97 -12.98 -0.57
N ASN A 2 -66.37 -11.80 -0.10
CA ASN A 2 -66.78 -11.44 1.28
C ASN A 2 -65.66 -11.52 2.34
N SER A 3 -65.64 -10.42 3.12
CA SER A 3 -64.97 -10.08 4.39
C SER A 3 -63.48 -9.74 4.33
N SER A 4 -62.99 -8.50 4.53
CA SER A 4 -63.24 -7.42 5.51
C SER A 4 -62.73 -7.72 6.93
N GLY A 5 -61.83 -6.88 7.45
CA GLY A 5 -61.38 -6.94 8.85
C GLY A 5 -60.31 -5.89 9.19
N SER A 6 -60.69 -4.62 9.19
CA SER A 6 -59.99 -3.52 9.88
C SER A 6 -60.21 -3.64 11.39
N ILE A 7 -59.16 -3.49 12.21
CA ILE A 7 -59.26 -2.99 13.60
C ILE A 7 -57.99 -2.24 14.00
N SER A 8 -58.10 -0.92 14.14
CA SER A 8 -57.47 -0.14 15.22
C SER A 8 -58.57 0.25 16.21
N PRO A 9 -58.24 0.48 17.50
CA PRO A 9 -58.82 1.65 18.16
C PRO A 9 -57.91 2.37 19.18
N LEU A 10 -58.11 3.70 19.25
CA LEU A 10 -58.20 4.65 20.38
C LEU A 10 -57.16 4.62 21.52
N VAL A 11 -56.43 5.70 21.83
CA VAL A 11 -56.81 7.01 22.47
C VAL A 11 -57.31 6.91 23.91
N ALA A 12 -56.48 7.40 24.86
CA ALA A 12 -56.82 8.22 26.04
C ALA A 12 -55.50 8.72 26.66
N SER A 13 -55.12 10.00 26.58
CA SER A 13 -55.54 11.13 27.43
C SER A 13 -54.96 11.08 28.86
N GLY A 14 -54.14 12.07 29.21
CA GLY A 14 -53.79 12.36 30.61
C GLY A 14 -52.58 13.28 30.82
N LEU A 15 -52.83 14.60 30.74
CA LEU A 15 -52.30 15.66 31.63
C LEU A 15 -50.76 15.69 31.86
N GLY A 16 -50.00 16.68 31.41
CA GLY A 16 -50.21 18.12 31.59
C GLY A 16 -49.39 18.62 32.78
N VAL A 17 -48.37 19.43 32.53
CA VAL A 17 -48.11 20.76 33.13
C VAL A 17 -46.64 21.17 32.92
N ARG A 18 -46.51 22.40 32.43
CA ARG A 18 -45.34 23.23 32.12
C ARG A 18 -44.72 23.84 33.39
N ALA A 19 -43.60 24.56 33.14
CA ALA A 19 -43.07 25.70 33.91
C ALA A 19 -42.01 25.26 34.95
N ASP A 20 -40.80 25.83 35.07
CA ASP A 20 -40.24 27.11 34.66
C ASP A 20 -38.69 27.02 34.71
N GLY A 21 -37.98 27.74 33.83
CA GLY A 21 -36.65 28.28 34.17
C GLY A 21 -36.81 29.66 34.83
N PRO A 22 -35.77 30.48 35.08
CA PRO A 22 -34.33 30.31 34.85
C PRO A 22 -33.49 30.68 36.10
N THR A 23 -32.17 30.55 36.05
CA THR A 23 -31.29 31.37 36.91
C THR A 23 -30.01 31.75 36.17
N GLN A 24 -29.78 33.06 36.12
CA GLN A 24 -28.64 33.74 35.52
C GLN A 24 -27.52 33.98 36.54
N ALA A 25 -26.29 34.03 35.98
CA ALA A 25 -25.15 34.93 36.30
C ALA A 25 -24.29 34.63 37.56
N PRO A 26 -23.05 35.16 37.67
CA PRO A 26 -22.36 36.12 36.79
C PRO A 26 -20.92 35.79 36.36
N PHE A 27 -20.46 36.58 35.39
CA PHE A 27 -19.08 36.82 34.94
C PHE A 27 -18.08 37.14 36.06
N HIS A 28 -16.80 36.77 35.86
CA HIS A 28 -15.68 37.70 36.04
C HIS A 28 -14.38 37.22 35.38
N ASN A 29 -13.90 38.01 34.43
CA ASN A 29 -12.50 38.12 34.03
C ASN A 29 -11.87 39.21 34.91
N PRO A 30 -10.63 39.03 35.41
CA PRO A 30 -9.64 40.07 35.15
C PRO A 30 -8.20 39.54 35.01
N ASN A 31 -7.49 40.08 34.03
CA ASN A 31 -6.05 40.36 34.12
C ASN A 31 -5.95 41.90 34.06
N PRO A 32 -5.09 42.59 34.85
CA PRO A 32 -3.70 42.74 34.40
C PRO A 32 -2.64 42.96 35.51
N GLN A 33 -1.37 42.91 35.06
CA GLN A 33 -0.14 43.51 35.60
C GLN A 33 0.74 42.76 36.63
N ALA A 34 1.89 42.32 36.09
CA ALA A 34 3.26 42.66 36.51
C ALA A 34 3.62 42.57 38.00
N ARG A 35 4.38 41.52 38.35
CA ARG A 35 5.47 41.61 39.33
C ARG A 35 6.64 40.75 38.88
N ASP A 36 7.77 41.44 38.70
CA ASP A 36 9.11 40.87 38.71
C ASP A 36 9.30 40.01 39.95
N ASN A 37 9.95 38.86 39.78
CA ASN A 37 10.83 38.24 40.77
C ASN A 37 11.60 37.08 40.11
N ASN A 38 12.86 37.36 39.79
CA ASN A 38 13.89 36.33 39.67
C ASN A 38 14.16 35.77 41.09
N PRO A 39 14.38 34.46 41.25
CA PRO A 39 15.77 34.05 41.38
C PRO A 39 16.12 32.77 40.61
N SER A 40 17.36 32.78 40.18
CA SER A 40 18.19 31.66 39.72
C SER A 40 17.84 30.28 40.30
N GLU A 41 17.38 29.38 39.44
CA GLU A 41 17.60 27.94 39.60
C GLU A 41 18.02 27.33 38.27
N SER A 42 18.99 26.43 38.37
CA SER A 42 19.74 25.77 37.33
C SER A 42 18.88 25.25 36.17
N ALA A 43 19.11 25.80 34.98
CA ALA A 43 18.69 25.17 33.73
C ALA A 43 19.46 23.84 33.58
N THR A 44 18.83 22.75 34.01
CA THR A 44 19.23 21.42 33.59
C THR A 44 18.75 21.30 32.15
N THR A 45 19.65 21.55 31.21
CA THR A 45 19.42 21.34 29.78
C THR A 45 19.07 19.87 29.60
N LEU A 46 17.78 19.55 29.46
CA LEU A 46 17.36 18.25 28.97
C LEU A 46 18.07 18.04 27.62
N PRO A 47 18.76 16.91 27.42
CA PRO A 47 19.35 16.63 26.12
C PRO A 47 18.24 16.71 25.07
N PRO A 48 18.52 17.26 23.88
CA PRO A 48 17.55 17.22 22.80
C PRO A 48 17.10 15.77 22.63
N ALA A 49 15.78 15.56 22.57
CA ALA A 49 15.23 14.26 22.22
C ALA A 49 16.01 13.71 21.02
N PRO A 50 16.43 12.43 21.04
CA PRO A 50 17.26 11.90 19.97
C PRO A 50 16.56 12.22 18.66
N THR A 51 17.21 13.03 17.84
CA THR A 51 16.91 13.10 16.42
C THR A 51 16.86 11.65 15.99
N SER A 52 15.70 11.15 15.55
CA SER A 52 15.61 9.78 15.09
C SER A 52 16.49 9.72 13.85
N GLU A 53 17.75 9.35 14.03
CA GLU A 53 18.66 9.02 12.96
C GLU A 53 17.90 8.01 12.11
N MET A 54 17.72 8.34 10.84
CA MET A 54 17.09 7.40 9.94
C MET A 54 17.93 6.11 10.00
N GLY A 55 17.26 4.97 10.19
CA GLY A 55 17.92 3.70 10.01
C GLY A 55 18.58 3.70 8.63
N THR A 56 19.74 3.06 8.49
CA THR A 56 20.30 2.88 7.15
C THR A 56 19.37 1.97 6.35
N PRO A 57 19.17 2.22 5.04
CA PRO A 57 18.30 1.38 4.24
C PRO A 57 18.81 -0.05 4.27
N SER A 58 17.88 -1.00 4.43
CA SER A 58 18.24 -2.42 4.43
C SER A 58 18.43 -2.91 2.99
N TYR A 59 19.14 -4.02 2.81
CA TYR A 59 19.38 -4.60 1.49
C TYR A 59 18.86 -6.02 1.44
N ARG A 60 18.42 -6.42 0.26
CA ARG A 60 17.93 -7.77 -0.03
C ARG A 60 18.47 -8.23 -1.38
N LEU A 61 18.82 -9.50 -1.46
CA LEU A 61 19.12 -10.15 -2.73
C LEU A 61 17.91 -10.97 -3.12
N ALA A 62 17.42 -10.82 -4.35
CA ALA A 62 16.43 -11.69 -4.96
C ALA A 62 17.06 -12.36 -6.19
N ALA A 63 16.75 -13.62 -6.44
CA ALA A 63 17.35 -14.36 -7.54
C ALA A 63 16.28 -14.95 -8.45
N ALA A 64 16.47 -14.76 -9.75
CA ALA A 64 15.74 -15.49 -10.77
C ALA A 64 16.60 -16.62 -11.32
N VAL A 65 16.11 -17.85 -11.15
CA VAL A 65 16.75 -19.05 -11.70
C VAL A 65 15.87 -19.57 -12.82
N THR A 66 16.34 -19.47 -14.07
CA THR A 66 15.59 -19.90 -15.25
C THR A 66 15.89 -21.35 -15.60
N ALA A 67 14.97 -21.96 -16.33
CA ALA A 67 15.19 -23.27 -16.94
C ALA A 67 16.43 -23.26 -17.86
N PRO A 68 17.04 -24.43 -18.12
CA PRO A 68 18.18 -24.53 -19.01
C PRO A 68 17.89 -24.04 -20.44
N PRO A 69 18.91 -23.56 -21.16
CA PRO A 69 18.77 -23.21 -22.56
C PRO A 69 18.16 -24.36 -23.38
N GLY A 70 17.13 -24.05 -24.19
CA GLY A 70 16.42 -25.03 -25.01
C GLY A 70 15.22 -25.72 -24.33
N ALA A 71 14.98 -25.47 -23.04
CA ALA A 71 13.72 -25.81 -22.38
C ALA A 71 12.66 -24.71 -22.55
N GLU A 72 11.44 -24.96 -22.09
CA GLU A 72 10.40 -23.92 -21.97
C GLU A 72 10.88 -22.75 -21.10
N ALA A 73 10.49 -21.54 -21.48
CA ALA A 73 10.92 -20.30 -20.83
C ALA A 73 10.23 -20.11 -19.46
N GLU A 74 10.76 -20.79 -18.46
CA GLU A 74 10.25 -20.81 -17.09
C GLU A 74 11.30 -20.33 -16.09
N PHE A 75 10.85 -19.89 -14.91
CA PHE A 75 11.67 -19.53 -13.77
C PHE A 75 11.13 -20.15 -12.47
N LEU A 76 12.04 -20.37 -11.52
CA LEU A 76 11.71 -20.97 -10.22
C LEU A 76 11.16 -19.92 -9.25
N LEU A 77 10.04 -20.28 -8.63
CA LEU A 77 9.44 -19.56 -7.51
C LEU A 77 9.54 -20.39 -6.24
N VAL A 78 9.55 -19.69 -5.11
CA VAL A 78 9.42 -20.31 -3.78
C VAL A 78 8.20 -19.76 -3.06
N ARG A 79 7.47 -20.65 -2.40
CA ARG A 79 6.36 -20.31 -1.50
C ARG A 79 6.91 -19.50 -0.33
N GLN A 80 6.42 -18.28 -0.20
CA GLN A 80 6.76 -17.36 0.88
C GLN A 80 6.03 -17.77 2.16
N LEU A 81 6.77 -17.80 3.27
CA LEU A 81 6.17 -18.02 4.57
C LEU A 81 5.43 -16.75 5.02
N PRO A 82 4.23 -16.87 5.61
CA PRO A 82 3.58 -15.75 6.27
C PRO A 82 4.51 -15.14 7.33
N PRO A 83 4.48 -13.81 7.53
CA PRO A 83 5.27 -13.17 8.56
C PRO A 83 4.92 -13.71 9.95
N THR A 84 5.95 -14.04 10.74
CA THR A 84 5.80 -14.50 12.11
C THR A 84 5.22 -13.37 12.97
N PRO A 85 4.23 -13.64 13.84
CA PRO A 85 3.74 -12.65 14.79
C PRO A 85 4.88 -12.14 15.70
N PRO A 86 4.81 -10.88 16.20
CA PRO A 86 5.76 -10.38 17.19
C PRO A 86 5.78 -11.28 18.44
N LEU A 87 6.97 -11.46 19.04
CA LEU A 87 7.11 -12.19 20.31
C LEU A 87 6.19 -11.58 21.38
N GLY A 88 5.42 -12.42 22.07
CA GLY A 88 4.53 -12.03 23.16
C GLY A 88 3.07 -11.80 22.76
N VAL A 89 2.72 -11.96 21.48
CA VAL A 89 1.33 -12.03 21.03
C VAL A 89 0.93 -13.51 20.91
N GLU A 90 0.28 -14.05 21.93
CA GLU A 90 -0.41 -15.35 21.85
C GLU A 90 -1.66 -15.21 20.96
N GLU A 91 -1.45 -15.14 19.64
CA GLU A 91 -2.50 -15.27 18.61
C GLU A 91 -2.16 -16.45 17.69
N GLU A 92 -1.89 -17.63 18.26
CA GLU A 92 -1.85 -18.88 17.49
C GLU A 92 -3.28 -19.21 17.01
N GLY A 93 -3.71 -18.58 15.92
CA GLY A 93 -4.95 -18.94 15.22
C GLY A 93 -5.68 -17.77 14.56
N GLU A 94 -5.61 -16.56 15.14
CA GLU A 94 -6.28 -15.40 14.55
C GLU A 94 -5.59 -14.94 13.27
N TYR A 95 -4.26 -14.93 13.21
CA TYR A 95 -3.53 -14.43 12.04
C TYR A 95 -3.58 -15.41 10.85
N GLY A 96 -3.52 -16.70 11.14
CA GLY A 96 -3.58 -17.79 10.16
C GLY A 96 -4.92 -17.84 9.40
N ARG A 97 -6.05 -17.54 10.06
CA ARG A 97 -7.38 -17.55 9.43
C ARG A 97 -7.55 -16.52 8.30
N TYR A 98 -6.66 -15.53 8.23
CA TYR A 98 -6.66 -14.52 7.19
C TYR A 98 -5.71 -14.87 6.03
N VAL A 99 -4.97 -15.98 6.11
CA VAL A 99 -4.16 -16.50 5.00
C VAL A 99 -5.12 -17.30 4.16
N ASP A 100 -5.58 -16.71 3.06
CA ASP A 100 -6.51 -17.36 2.14
C ASP A 100 -5.78 -18.05 0.99
N SER A 101 -4.47 -17.83 0.84
CA SER A 101 -3.73 -18.23 -0.35
C SER A 101 -2.23 -18.33 -0.11
N ASP A 102 -1.58 -19.25 -0.83
CA ASP A 102 -0.13 -19.34 -0.90
C ASP A 102 0.42 -18.22 -1.78
N LEU A 103 1.42 -17.49 -1.27
CA LEU A 103 2.19 -16.50 -2.02
C LEU A 103 3.45 -17.14 -2.57
N TYR A 104 3.64 -17.10 -3.87
CA TYR A 104 4.88 -17.50 -4.54
C TYR A 104 5.58 -16.27 -5.08
N ASP A 105 6.88 -16.17 -4.83
CA ASP A 105 7.71 -15.08 -5.34
C ASP A 105 9.13 -15.59 -5.67
N LEU A 106 9.97 -14.72 -6.22
CA LEU A 106 11.38 -15.02 -6.39
C LEU A 106 12.03 -15.27 -5.02
N PRO A 107 12.88 -16.31 -4.89
CA PRO A 107 13.61 -16.54 -3.65
C PRO A 107 14.47 -15.34 -3.31
N SER A 108 14.45 -14.95 -2.04
CA SER A 108 15.20 -13.80 -1.56
C SER A 108 15.82 -14.04 -0.20
N ALA A 109 16.88 -13.30 0.11
CA ALA A 109 17.56 -13.33 1.40
C ALA A 109 18.06 -11.93 1.79
N PRO A 110 18.16 -11.63 3.10
CA PRO A 110 18.80 -10.40 3.56
C PRO A 110 20.22 -10.27 2.99
N LEU A 111 20.54 -9.11 2.44
CA LEU A 111 21.85 -8.80 1.89
C LEU A 111 22.57 -7.87 2.87
N ARG A 112 23.64 -8.38 3.49
CA ARG A 112 24.37 -7.63 4.51
C ARG A 112 25.37 -6.68 3.86
N ARG A 113 25.45 -5.45 4.37
CA ARG A 113 26.59 -4.56 4.09
C ARG A 113 27.83 -5.01 4.84
N LEU A 114 28.93 -5.15 4.13
CA LEU A 114 30.25 -5.42 4.69
C LEU A 114 30.75 -4.15 5.40
N ALA A 115 31.42 -4.34 6.53
CA ALA A 115 32.07 -3.23 7.23
C ALA A 115 33.31 -2.75 6.44
N ASP A 116 33.75 -1.51 6.67
CA ASP A 116 34.96 -0.99 6.02
C ASP A 116 36.18 -1.88 6.34
N GLY A 117 36.85 -2.36 5.30
CA GLY A 117 38.00 -3.26 5.42
C GLY A 117 37.64 -4.74 5.63
N GLU A 118 36.36 -5.09 5.73
CA GLU A 118 35.93 -6.49 5.73
C GLU A 118 36.04 -7.06 4.31
N PRO A 119 36.83 -8.13 4.09
CA PRO A 119 36.95 -8.73 2.78
C PRO A 119 35.64 -9.43 2.40
N ALA A 120 35.17 -9.20 1.17
CA ALA A 120 34.09 -9.99 0.61
C ALA A 120 34.49 -11.48 0.60
N ARG A 121 33.53 -12.35 0.89
CA ARG A 121 33.76 -13.79 0.78
C ARG A 121 34.16 -14.11 -0.67
N PRO A 122 35.17 -14.97 -0.91
CA PRO A 122 35.41 -15.47 -2.25
C PRO A 122 34.14 -16.18 -2.74
N GLY A 123 33.71 -15.86 -3.95
CA GLY A 123 32.39 -16.29 -4.40
C GLY A 123 32.04 -15.84 -5.81
N VAL A 124 30.75 -15.90 -6.10
CA VAL A 124 30.16 -15.72 -7.42
C VAL A 124 30.48 -14.32 -7.98
N ALA A 125 31.09 -14.29 -9.16
CA ALA A 125 31.22 -13.07 -9.94
C ALA A 125 29.85 -12.71 -10.54
N LEU A 126 29.41 -11.47 -10.34
CA LEU A 126 28.19 -10.93 -10.93
C LEU A 126 28.55 -10.09 -12.16
N ALA A 127 28.19 -10.58 -13.35
CA ALA A 127 28.35 -9.82 -14.57
C ALA A 127 27.31 -8.68 -14.64
N GLY A 128 27.70 -7.54 -15.23
CA GLY A 128 26.83 -6.37 -15.42
C GLY A 128 26.74 -5.40 -14.24
N ALA A 129 27.42 -5.68 -13.12
CA ALA A 129 27.43 -4.83 -11.92
C ALA A 129 28.00 -3.42 -12.15
N GLU A 130 28.96 -3.27 -13.07
CA GLU A 130 29.66 -2.01 -13.32
C GLU A 130 28.81 -0.99 -14.10
N ALA A 131 27.67 -1.40 -14.68
CA ALA A 131 26.83 -0.57 -15.53
C ALA A 131 25.79 0.27 -14.76
N GLU A 132 25.37 -0.16 -13.56
CA GLU A 132 24.46 0.60 -12.70
C GLU A 132 25.26 1.41 -11.67
N GLY A 133 25.73 2.60 -12.07
CA GLY A 133 26.64 3.46 -11.27
C GLY A 133 26.14 3.93 -9.89
N SER A 134 25.02 3.43 -9.36
CA SER A 134 24.48 3.76 -8.04
C SER A 134 24.74 2.70 -6.95
N LEU A 135 25.16 1.48 -7.30
CA LEU A 135 25.27 0.37 -6.35
C LEU A 135 26.67 -0.27 -6.33
N ASP A 136 27.40 -0.06 -5.23
CA ASP A 136 28.70 -0.72 -5.00
C ASP A 136 28.50 -2.13 -4.42
N LEU A 137 28.37 -3.13 -5.30
CA LEU A 137 28.23 -4.54 -4.92
C LEU A 137 29.43 -5.09 -4.14
N SER A 138 30.62 -4.47 -4.25
CA SER A 138 31.81 -4.91 -3.53
C SER A 138 31.68 -4.77 -2.00
N ARG A 139 30.74 -3.93 -1.55
CA ARG A 139 30.41 -3.71 -0.14
C ARG A 139 29.26 -4.59 0.36
N LEU A 140 28.82 -5.58 -0.41
CA LEU A 140 27.68 -6.43 -0.07
C LEU A 140 28.11 -7.90 -0.01
N ASP A 141 27.65 -8.63 1.02
CA ASP A 141 27.92 -10.06 1.20
C ASP A 141 27.02 -10.92 0.29
N VAL A 142 27.16 -10.73 -1.02
CA VAL A 142 26.41 -11.44 -2.06
C VAL A 142 26.54 -12.96 -1.92
N PRO A 143 27.74 -13.55 -1.71
CA PRO A 143 27.87 -15.00 -1.61
C PRO A 143 27.07 -15.61 -0.46
N ALA A 144 27.01 -14.93 0.70
CA ALA A 144 26.22 -15.41 1.83
C ALA A 144 24.71 -15.35 1.58
N ALA A 145 24.22 -14.28 0.95
CA ALA A 145 22.81 -14.16 0.58
C ALA A 145 22.44 -15.19 -0.51
N LEU A 146 23.31 -15.38 -1.51
CA LEU A 146 23.10 -16.33 -2.59
C LEU A 146 23.05 -17.78 -2.09
N HIS A 147 23.93 -18.14 -1.15
CA HIS A 147 23.90 -19.46 -0.52
C HIS A 147 22.55 -19.74 0.17
N GLN A 148 21.98 -18.74 0.86
CA GLN A 148 20.65 -18.87 1.48
C GLN A 148 19.55 -19.06 0.43
N ILE A 149 19.60 -18.31 -0.67
CA ILE A 149 18.63 -18.44 -1.78
C ILE A 149 18.72 -19.83 -2.41
N LEU A 150 19.93 -20.31 -2.73
CA LEU A 150 20.12 -21.63 -3.31
C LEU A 150 19.64 -22.75 -2.38
N SER A 151 19.84 -22.60 -1.07
CA SER A 151 19.30 -23.52 -0.05
C SER A 151 17.77 -23.58 -0.08
N GLN A 152 17.08 -22.44 -0.25
CA GLN A 152 15.61 -22.41 -0.39
C GLN A 152 15.11 -23.19 -1.62
N LEU A 153 15.92 -23.24 -2.68
CA LEU A 153 15.60 -23.95 -3.92
C LEU A 153 16.06 -25.42 -3.92
N GLY A 154 16.80 -25.86 -2.90
CA GLY A 154 17.45 -27.17 -2.91
C GLY A 154 18.54 -27.30 -3.99
N LEU A 155 19.18 -26.19 -4.36
CA LEU A 155 20.18 -26.11 -5.42
C LEU A 155 21.58 -25.83 -4.85
N THR A 156 22.59 -26.05 -5.69
CA THR A 156 23.96 -25.61 -5.44
C THR A 156 24.44 -24.70 -6.56
N ASN A 157 25.43 -23.85 -6.30
CA ASN A 157 25.93 -22.91 -7.29
C ASN A 157 26.55 -23.62 -8.52
N ALA A 158 27.02 -24.86 -8.36
CA ALA A 158 27.55 -25.67 -9.46
C ALA A 158 26.48 -26.09 -10.49
N MET A 159 25.20 -25.95 -10.16
CA MET A 159 24.08 -26.24 -11.08
C MET A 159 23.67 -25.02 -11.90
N CYS A 160 24.22 -23.85 -11.57
CA CYS A 160 23.87 -22.57 -12.15
C CYS A 160 24.99 -22.10 -13.09
N GLY A 161 24.60 -21.52 -14.23
CA GLY A 161 25.53 -20.80 -15.09
C GLY A 161 25.94 -19.44 -14.49
N GLU A 162 26.45 -18.57 -15.36
CA GLU A 162 26.87 -17.23 -14.97
C GLU A 162 25.72 -16.40 -14.37
N TRP A 163 26.00 -15.79 -13.22
CA TRP A 163 25.08 -14.87 -12.56
C TRP A 163 25.25 -13.45 -13.10
N ARG A 164 24.12 -12.80 -13.37
CA ARG A 164 24.06 -11.44 -13.91
C ARG A 164 23.19 -10.54 -13.05
N LEU A 165 23.57 -9.28 -12.90
CA LEU A 165 22.68 -8.26 -12.35
C LEU A 165 21.54 -8.05 -13.35
N LEU A 166 20.30 -8.17 -12.87
CA LEU A 166 19.10 -7.91 -13.65
C LEU A 166 18.56 -6.50 -13.38
N LYS A 167 18.46 -6.10 -12.10
CA LYS A 167 17.91 -4.80 -11.71
C LYS A 167 18.27 -4.42 -10.28
N HIS A 168 18.53 -3.15 -10.01
CA HIS A 168 18.48 -2.59 -8.66
C HIS A 168 17.14 -1.87 -8.43
N ILE A 169 16.41 -2.29 -7.39
CA ILE A 169 15.10 -1.75 -7.02
C ILE A 169 15.24 -1.01 -5.70
N VAL A 170 14.97 0.29 -5.73
CA VAL A 170 14.88 1.13 -4.52
C VAL A 170 13.41 1.22 -4.14
N GLU A 171 13.02 0.58 -3.04
CA GLU A 171 11.65 0.65 -2.53
C GLU A 171 11.36 2.07 -2.02
N ALA A 172 10.15 2.57 -2.30
CA ALA A 172 9.74 3.87 -1.82
C ALA A 172 9.49 3.86 -0.30
N GLU A 173 9.65 5.00 0.37
CA GLU A 173 9.53 5.12 1.84
C GLU A 173 8.05 5.09 2.30
N PHE A 174 7.46 3.89 2.36
CA PHE A 174 6.07 3.68 2.80
C PHE A 174 5.88 3.57 4.33
N GLY A 175 6.96 3.67 5.11
CA GLY A 175 6.96 3.31 6.52
C GLY A 175 7.95 4.11 7.37
N PRO A 176 8.18 3.68 8.63
CA PRO A 176 9.11 4.36 9.52
C PRO A 176 10.57 4.06 9.22
N ASP A 177 10.82 3.01 8.43
CA ASP A 177 12.13 2.54 8.03
C ASP A 177 12.57 3.24 6.73
N ALA A 178 13.89 3.33 6.51
CA ALA A 178 14.48 3.97 5.33
C ALA A 178 14.34 3.17 4.01
N GLY A 179 13.35 2.27 3.94
CA GLY A 179 13.11 1.40 2.79
C GLY A 179 14.07 0.22 2.65
N VAL A 180 13.81 -0.60 1.63
CA VAL A 180 14.60 -1.78 1.26
C VAL A 180 15.14 -1.60 -0.15
N ASN A 181 16.45 -1.75 -0.32
CA ASN A 181 17.09 -1.86 -1.62
C ASN A 181 17.17 -3.33 -2.02
N THR A 182 16.50 -3.70 -3.10
CA THR A 182 16.54 -5.07 -3.61
C THR A 182 17.46 -5.16 -4.82
N VAL A 183 18.47 -6.01 -4.73
CA VAL A 183 19.34 -6.39 -5.84
C VAL A 183 18.75 -7.65 -6.45
N LEU A 184 18.27 -7.54 -7.69
CA LEU A 184 17.73 -8.67 -8.44
C LEU A 184 18.81 -9.21 -9.38
N ILE A 185 19.14 -10.49 -9.24
CA ILE A 185 20.09 -11.19 -10.08
C ILE A 185 19.42 -12.33 -10.84
N ILE A 186 20.02 -12.75 -11.95
CA ILE A 186 19.50 -13.83 -12.79
C ILE A 186 20.60 -14.80 -13.20
N THR A 187 20.23 -16.09 -13.30
CA THR A 187 21.03 -17.16 -13.89
C THR A 187 20.13 -18.16 -14.62
N SER A 188 20.74 -18.99 -15.46
CA SER A 188 20.11 -20.18 -16.04
C SER A 188 20.71 -21.44 -15.43
N LEU A 189 19.88 -22.45 -15.19
CA LEU A 189 20.39 -23.77 -14.82
C LEU A 189 21.15 -24.42 -15.99
N GLU A 190 22.18 -25.20 -15.68
CA GLU A 190 22.87 -26.01 -16.68
C GLU A 190 22.03 -27.24 -17.07
N SER A 191 21.26 -27.78 -16.12
CA SER A 191 20.33 -28.89 -16.31
C SER A 191 19.12 -28.76 -15.37
N LYS A 192 17.95 -29.30 -15.77
CA LYS A 192 16.76 -29.29 -14.91
C LYS A 192 16.97 -30.30 -13.77
N PRO A 193 16.70 -29.93 -12.50
CA PRO A 193 16.80 -30.86 -11.39
C PRO A 193 15.75 -31.96 -11.50
N GLU A 194 16.09 -33.17 -11.08
CA GLU A 194 15.18 -34.33 -11.12
C GLU A 194 13.98 -34.17 -10.18
N ALA A 195 14.20 -33.50 -9.04
CA ALA A 195 13.17 -33.18 -8.07
C ALA A 195 13.38 -31.77 -7.53
N LEU A 196 12.28 -31.06 -7.28
CA LEU A 196 12.25 -29.76 -6.61
C LEU A 196 11.63 -29.92 -5.22
N PRO A 197 11.99 -29.08 -4.24
CA PRO A 197 11.24 -29.00 -3.00
C PRO A 197 9.75 -28.70 -3.24
N ASP A 198 8.86 -29.22 -2.40
CA ASP A 198 7.40 -28.98 -2.50
C ASP A 198 7.02 -27.49 -2.37
N SER A 199 7.90 -26.68 -1.77
CA SER A 199 7.76 -25.23 -1.69
C SER A 199 8.10 -24.51 -2.99
N CYS A 200 8.68 -25.20 -3.97
CA CYS A 200 9.15 -24.61 -5.21
C CYS A 200 8.26 -24.97 -6.39
N LYS A 201 8.19 -24.08 -7.38
CA LYS A 201 7.38 -24.29 -8.60
C LYS A 201 8.00 -23.57 -9.79
N TRP A 202 7.92 -24.21 -10.96
CA TRP A 202 8.19 -23.57 -12.25
C TRP A 202 7.03 -22.66 -12.67
N MET A 203 7.37 -21.48 -13.17
CA MET A 203 6.40 -20.48 -13.62
C MET A 203 6.86 -19.88 -14.96
N SER A 204 5.93 -19.76 -15.91
CA SER A 204 6.15 -18.97 -17.13
C SER A 204 5.80 -17.50 -16.89
N LYS A 205 6.30 -16.60 -17.74
CA LYS A 205 5.97 -15.17 -17.63
C LYS A 205 4.49 -14.91 -17.85
N GLU A 206 3.89 -15.63 -18.81
CA GLU A 206 2.48 -15.56 -19.16
C GLU A 206 1.61 -16.05 -18.01
N GLY A 207 1.97 -17.19 -17.39
CA GLY A 207 1.26 -17.72 -16.23
C GLY A 207 1.33 -16.78 -15.02
N ALA A 208 2.49 -16.16 -14.77
CA ALA A 208 2.61 -15.15 -13.72
C ALA A 208 1.74 -13.91 -14.01
N ARG A 209 1.67 -13.47 -15.26
CA ARG A 209 0.83 -12.34 -15.68
C ARG A 209 -0.66 -12.66 -15.50
N GLU A 210 -1.09 -13.86 -15.90
CA GLU A 210 -2.46 -14.32 -15.69
C GLU A 210 -2.84 -14.37 -14.21
N LEU A 211 -1.97 -14.89 -13.33
CA LEU A 211 -2.23 -14.93 -11.88
C LEU A 211 -2.27 -13.54 -11.22
N LEU A 212 -1.54 -12.57 -11.77
CA LEU A 212 -1.60 -11.18 -11.32
C LEU A 212 -2.86 -10.46 -11.82
N SER A 213 -3.42 -10.86 -12.97
CA SER A 213 -4.61 -10.26 -13.57
C SER A 213 -5.92 -10.95 -13.18
N ASP A 214 -5.94 -12.27 -12.93
CA ASP A 214 -7.12 -13.08 -12.58
C ASP A 214 -7.02 -13.63 -11.14
N VAL A 215 -7.25 -12.75 -10.18
CA VAL A 215 -7.05 -12.99 -8.74
C VAL A 215 -8.25 -13.76 -8.17
N LYS A 216 -8.13 -15.09 -8.06
CA LYS A 216 -9.20 -15.95 -7.48
C LYS A 216 -9.05 -16.15 -5.97
N PRO A 217 -10.15 -16.13 -5.18
CA PRO A 217 -10.11 -16.52 -3.76
C PRO A 217 -9.54 -17.94 -3.61
N GLY A 218 -8.67 -18.17 -2.63
CA GLY A 218 -8.03 -19.49 -2.47
C GLY A 218 -6.91 -19.80 -3.47
N GLY A 219 -6.75 -18.99 -4.51
CA GLY A 219 -5.80 -19.23 -5.60
C GLY A 219 -4.38 -18.81 -5.26
N THR A 220 -3.40 -19.34 -5.99
CA THR A 220 -2.00 -18.94 -5.90
C THR A 220 -1.82 -17.43 -6.13
N ARG A 221 -1.05 -16.77 -5.26
CA ARG A 221 -0.65 -15.37 -5.43
C ARG A 221 0.78 -15.28 -5.93
N ILE A 222 1.05 -14.24 -6.71
CA ILE A 222 2.39 -13.92 -7.22
C ILE A 222 2.90 -12.67 -6.53
N GLY A 223 4.10 -12.75 -5.95
CA GLY A 223 4.72 -11.67 -5.21
C GLY A 223 5.32 -10.55 -6.09
N PRO A 224 5.76 -9.46 -5.44
CA PRO A 224 6.26 -8.27 -6.11
C PRO A 224 7.57 -8.50 -6.88
N TYR A 225 8.46 -9.42 -6.48
CA TYR A 225 9.72 -9.59 -7.22
C TYR A 225 9.51 -10.24 -8.59
N VAL A 226 8.56 -11.17 -8.70
CA VAL A 226 8.13 -11.69 -10.00
C VAL A 226 7.56 -10.57 -10.86
N HIS A 227 6.70 -9.72 -10.28
CA HIS A 227 6.13 -8.61 -11.03
C HIS A 227 7.21 -7.68 -11.56
N VAL A 228 8.07 -7.14 -10.68
CA VAL A 228 9.09 -6.15 -11.06
C VAL A 228 10.20 -6.74 -11.93
N GLY A 229 10.52 -8.02 -11.76
CA GLY A 229 11.59 -8.71 -12.49
C GLY A 229 11.20 -9.24 -13.88
N PHE A 230 9.94 -9.67 -14.06
CA PHE A 230 9.54 -10.41 -15.26
C PHE A 230 8.25 -9.95 -15.95
N VAL A 231 7.34 -9.30 -15.21
CA VAL A 231 6.01 -8.97 -15.73
C VAL A 231 5.87 -7.49 -16.05
N LYS A 232 6.44 -6.60 -15.21
CA LYS A 232 6.43 -5.15 -15.46
C LYS A 232 7.25 -4.88 -16.71
N SER A 233 6.59 -4.36 -17.74
CA SER A 233 7.25 -3.87 -18.95
C SER A 233 8.05 -2.61 -18.62
N GLU A 234 9.23 -2.43 -19.22
CA GLU A 234 9.96 -1.15 -19.18
C GLU A 234 9.17 0.00 -19.82
N LEU A 235 8.16 -0.33 -20.64
CA LEU A 235 7.23 0.61 -21.26
C LEU A 235 5.95 0.83 -20.44
N SER A 236 5.87 0.32 -19.20
CA SER A 236 4.75 0.60 -18.30
C SER A 236 4.61 2.12 -18.15
N SER A 237 3.40 2.64 -18.35
CA SER A 237 3.13 4.06 -18.14
C SER A 237 3.24 4.36 -16.65
N ASP A 238 4.39 4.87 -16.21
CA ASP A 238 4.49 5.44 -14.89
C ASP A 238 3.50 6.61 -14.84
N CYS A 239 2.38 6.45 -14.12
CA CYS A 239 1.35 7.49 -14.00
C CYS A 239 1.87 8.75 -13.25
N THR A 240 3.07 8.66 -12.68
CA THR A 240 3.85 9.77 -12.14
C THR A 240 4.80 10.40 -13.17
N ALA A 241 4.75 10.01 -14.45
CA ALA A 241 5.55 10.63 -15.52
C ALA A 241 5.23 12.13 -15.62
N GLY A 242 6.13 12.96 -15.10
CA GLY A 242 5.97 14.42 -14.97
C GLY A 242 5.99 14.94 -13.53
N SER A 243 5.91 14.05 -12.54
CA SER A 243 6.08 14.35 -11.11
C SER A 243 7.46 13.87 -10.63
N THR A 244 8.02 14.54 -9.63
CA THR A 244 9.24 14.11 -8.92
C THR A 244 8.97 13.04 -7.86
N LEU A 245 7.71 12.63 -7.70
CA LEU A 245 7.30 11.62 -6.72
C LEU A 245 7.83 10.24 -7.09
N VAL A 246 8.52 9.62 -6.14
CA VAL A 246 8.88 8.20 -6.19
C VAL A 246 7.59 7.39 -6.08
N SER A 247 7.44 6.37 -6.92
CA SER A 247 6.25 5.52 -6.94
C SER A 247 6.60 4.06 -7.13
N GLN A 248 5.67 3.19 -6.72
CA GLN A 248 5.78 1.76 -6.92
C GLN A 248 4.47 1.22 -7.47
N GLU A 249 4.54 0.56 -8.62
CA GLU A 249 3.41 -0.17 -9.18
C GLU A 249 3.43 -1.61 -8.67
N TYR A 250 2.41 -1.98 -7.89
CA TYR A 250 2.12 -3.37 -7.54
C TYR A 250 0.78 -3.45 -6.76
N PRO A 251 -0.19 -4.28 -7.17
CA PRO A 251 -0.19 -5.14 -8.37
C PRO A 251 -0.27 -4.32 -9.68
N PRO A 252 -0.18 -4.96 -10.88
CA PRO A 252 -0.29 -4.25 -12.16
C PRO A 252 -1.50 -3.31 -12.22
N GLY A 253 -1.29 -2.09 -12.72
CA GLY A 253 -2.34 -1.07 -12.85
C GLY A 253 -2.67 -0.31 -11.56
N ILE A 254 -2.03 -0.66 -10.43
CA ILE A 254 -2.16 0.06 -9.16
C ILE A 254 -0.81 0.66 -8.77
N THR A 255 -0.74 1.99 -8.79
CA THR A 255 0.45 2.73 -8.40
C THR A 255 0.30 3.29 -7.00
N LEU A 256 1.35 3.12 -6.21
CA LEU A 256 1.47 3.55 -4.83
C LEU A 256 2.49 4.68 -4.77
N VAL A 257 2.11 5.79 -4.15
CA VAL A 257 2.96 6.97 -4.01
C VAL A 257 3.04 7.33 -2.52
N PRO A 258 4.19 7.17 -1.85
CA PRO A 258 4.34 7.63 -0.48
C PRO A 258 4.37 9.17 -0.47
N MET A 259 3.29 9.77 0.03
CA MET A 259 3.12 11.20 0.15
C MET A 259 3.53 11.63 1.53
N LYS A 260 4.47 12.58 1.64
CA LYS A 260 4.79 13.21 2.92
C LYS A 260 3.54 13.85 3.51
N SER A 261 3.14 13.44 4.71
CA SER A 261 1.83 13.77 5.27
C SER A 261 1.91 14.00 6.78
N SER A 262 0.76 14.37 7.37
CA SER A 262 0.60 14.66 8.80
C SER A 262 0.41 13.38 9.63
N THR A 263 1.20 12.34 9.38
CA THR A 263 1.17 11.08 10.14
C THR A 263 1.77 11.22 11.54
N LEU A 264 1.36 10.33 12.45
CA LEU A 264 2.03 10.18 13.74
C LEU A 264 3.42 9.57 13.55
N ARG A 265 4.40 10.02 14.35
CA ARG A 265 5.72 9.39 14.39
C ARG A 265 5.59 7.93 14.82
N PRO A 266 6.44 7.02 14.32
CA PRO A 266 7.62 7.26 13.48
C PRO A 266 7.34 7.44 11.98
N PHE A 267 6.09 7.33 11.55
CA PHE A 267 5.71 7.45 10.14
C PHE A 267 5.80 8.89 9.65
N ARG A 268 6.16 9.05 8.36
CA ARG A 268 6.33 10.35 7.71
C ARG A 268 5.55 10.49 6.42
N THR A 269 4.96 9.40 5.95
CA THR A 269 4.28 9.30 4.67
C THR A 269 2.95 8.57 4.83
N THR A 270 1.96 9.01 4.07
CA THR A 270 0.73 8.27 3.77
C THR A 270 0.83 7.79 2.35
N ASN A 271 0.31 6.60 2.09
CA ASN A 271 0.36 6.06 0.76
C ASN A 271 -0.87 6.53 -0.04
N LEU A 272 -0.61 7.36 -1.05
CA LEU A 272 -1.57 7.72 -2.08
C LEU A 272 -1.67 6.57 -3.10
N VAL A 273 -2.89 6.15 -3.43
CA VAL A 273 -3.11 5.14 -4.48
C VAL A 273 -3.61 5.82 -5.74
N VAL A 274 -3.03 5.46 -6.87
CA VAL A 274 -3.41 5.94 -8.20
C VAL A 274 -3.74 4.73 -9.07
N ILE A 275 -4.93 4.73 -9.65
CA ILE A 275 -5.37 3.74 -10.64
C ILE A 275 -5.80 4.50 -11.89
N GLN A 276 -5.29 4.10 -13.05
CA GLN A 276 -5.58 4.74 -14.34
C GLN A 276 -6.07 3.69 -15.35
N ALA A 277 -7.00 4.10 -16.22
CA ALA A 277 -7.45 3.28 -17.34
C ALA A 277 -6.26 2.90 -18.24
N THR A 278 -6.13 1.61 -18.59
CA THR A 278 -4.98 1.10 -19.36
C THR A 278 -5.10 1.30 -20.87
N SER A 279 -6.29 1.66 -21.37
CA SER A 279 -6.54 1.95 -22.78
C SER A 279 -7.77 2.85 -22.98
N GLY A 280 -7.74 3.73 -23.99
CA GLY A 280 -8.76 4.75 -24.27
C GLY A 280 -10.12 4.24 -24.76
N THR A 281 -10.42 2.96 -24.56
CA THR A 281 -11.67 2.31 -24.94
C THR A 281 -12.22 1.51 -23.78
N CYS A 282 -13.22 2.08 -23.11
CA CYS A 282 -14.04 1.44 -22.09
C CYS A 282 -14.81 0.25 -22.72
N ALA A 283 -14.25 -0.96 -22.63
CA ALA A 283 -14.77 -2.14 -23.35
C ALA A 283 -15.95 -2.84 -22.65
N SER A 284 -16.30 -2.47 -21.41
CA SER A 284 -17.40 -3.10 -20.68
C SER A 284 -18.36 -2.07 -20.09
N LYS A 285 -19.41 -1.75 -20.84
CA LYS A 285 -20.55 -0.95 -20.36
C LYS A 285 -21.54 -1.84 -19.61
N ARG A 286 -21.15 -2.35 -18.45
CA ARG A 286 -22.16 -2.64 -17.42
C ARG A 286 -22.82 -1.32 -17.05
N SER A 287 -24.13 -1.20 -17.24
CA SER A 287 -24.87 0.04 -17.00
C SER A 287 -25.17 0.29 -15.53
N ASP A 288 -24.79 -0.62 -14.64
CA ASP A 288 -25.16 -0.66 -13.22
C ASP A 288 -24.02 -0.27 -12.27
N TYR A 289 -22.89 0.25 -12.78
CA TYR A 289 -21.84 0.77 -11.91
C TYR A 289 -22.33 1.97 -11.09
N PHE A 290 -21.92 1.99 -9.82
CA PHE A 290 -22.25 3.06 -8.90
C PHE A 290 -21.57 4.39 -9.28
N ALA A 291 -20.31 4.32 -9.73
CA ALA A 291 -19.56 5.45 -10.25
C ALA A 291 -18.58 4.98 -11.32
N CYS A 292 -18.30 5.85 -12.30
CA CYS A 292 -17.34 5.57 -13.36
C CYS A 292 -16.36 6.73 -13.52
N GLY A 293 -15.08 6.41 -13.70
CA GLY A 293 -14.00 7.35 -13.98
C GLY A 293 -13.02 6.79 -15.02
N ASP A 294 -12.08 7.64 -15.42
CA ASP A 294 -10.92 7.24 -16.23
C ASP A 294 -9.64 7.17 -15.36
N ALA A 295 -9.70 7.70 -14.15
CA ALA A 295 -8.72 7.51 -13.08
C ALA A 295 -9.39 7.54 -11.70
N LEU A 296 -8.71 6.91 -10.73
CA LEU A 296 -9.06 6.92 -9.32
C LEU A 296 -7.84 7.34 -8.49
N LEU A 297 -8.07 8.29 -7.59
CA LEU A 297 -7.13 8.70 -6.55
C LEU A 297 -7.68 8.27 -5.19
N ILE A 298 -6.88 7.59 -4.36
CA ILE A 298 -7.29 7.18 -3.00
C ILE A 298 -6.40 7.86 -1.98
N ASP A 299 -7.02 8.50 -1.00
CA ASP A 299 -6.37 9.17 0.14
C ASP A 299 -5.28 10.17 -0.26
N PRO A 300 -5.65 11.30 -0.91
CA PRO A 300 -4.71 12.35 -1.29
C PRO A 300 -4.29 13.20 -0.09
N GLY A 301 -3.97 12.58 1.04
CA GLY A 301 -3.48 13.27 2.22
C GLY A 301 -1.98 13.53 2.10
N CYS A 302 -1.61 14.79 2.27
CA CYS A 302 -0.23 15.23 2.16
C CYS A 302 -0.04 16.57 2.87
N CYS A 303 1.18 16.85 3.30
CA CYS A 303 1.53 18.15 3.88
C CYS A 303 1.78 19.20 2.79
N SER A 304 1.74 20.47 3.18
CA SER A 304 1.89 21.62 2.26
C SER A 304 3.19 21.63 1.46
N GLN A 305 4.24 20.96 1.93
CA GLN A 305 5.54 20.89 1.25
C GLN A 305 5.50 20.10 -0.06
N VAL A 306 4.53 19.22 -0.23
CA VAL A 306 4.40 18.35 -1.43
C VAL A 306 3.13 18.66 -2.24
N HIS A 307 2.51 19.82 -2.01
CA HIS A 307 1.30 20.24 -2.72
C HIS A 307 1.54 20.50 -4.22
N THR A 308 2.74 20.94 -4.60
CA THR A 308 3.09 21.18 -6.01
C THR A 308 3.15 19.86 -6.75
N GLU A 309 3.81 18.87 -6.18
CA GLU A 309 3.97 17.53 -6.72
C GLU A 309 2.63 16.81 -6.84
N LEU A 310 1.75 16.97 -5.84
CA LEU A 310 0.36 16.49 -5.93
C LEU A 310 -0.41 17.21 -7.03
N ALA A 311 -0.24 18.53 -7.18
CA ALA A 311 -0.90 19.29 -8.24
C ALA A 311 -0.45 18.82 -9.63
N ASP A 312 0.85 18.59 -9.83
CA ASP A 312 1.41 18.09 -11.08
C ASP A 312 0.87 16.70 -11.42
N LEU A 313 0.79 15.81 -10.43
CA LEU A 313 0.14 14.50 -10.58
C LEU A 313 -1.35 14.63 -10.95
N VAL A 314 -2.13 15.44 -10.24
CA VAL A 314 -3.56 15.61 -10.55
C VAL A 314 -3.76 16.22 -11.95
N ASN A 315 -2.86 17.12 -12.37
CA ASN A 315 -2.90 17.72 -13.69
C ASN A 315 -2.55 16.75 -14.82
N SER A 316 -1.72 15.73 -14.56
CA SER A 316 -1.39 14.68 -15.55
C SER A 316 -2.48 13.61 -15.67
N LEU A 317 -3.34 13.45 -14.66
CA LEU A 317 -4.42 12.47 -14.66
C LEU A 317 -5.59 12.88 -15.60
N PRO A 318 -6.33 11.89 -16.12
CA PRO A 318 -7.58 12.12 -16.85
C PRO A 318 -8.56 13.01 -16.09
N LYS A 319 -9.25 13.91 -16.81
CA LYS A 319 -10.20 14.86 -16.19
C LYS A 319 -11.38 14.17 -15.50
N LYS A 320 -11.82 13.02 -16.00
CA LYS A 320 -12.86 12.21 -15.37
C LYS A 320 -12.29 11.43 -14.17
N LEU A 321 -11.98 12.17 -13.11
CA LEU A 321 -11.31 11.67 -11.92
C LEU A 321 -12.31 11.33 -10.81
N LEU A 322 -12.23 10.10 -10.30
CA LEU A 322 -12.83 9.75 -9.02
C LEU A 322 -11.80 9.92 -7.91
N VAL A 323 -12.24 10.39 -6.75
CA VAL A 323 -11.41 10.51 -5.54
C VAL A 323 -12.10 9.73 -4.44
N LEU A 324 -11.45 8.72 -3.88
CA LEU A 324 -11.97 7.96 -2.75
C LEU A 324 -11.19 8.33 -1.49
N VAL A 325 -11.91 8.66 -0.42
CA VAL A 325 -11.30 8.88 0.90
C VAL A 325 -11.74 7.77 1.85
N THR A 326 -10.77 7.05 2.39
CA THR A 326 -10.99 5.91 3.28
C THR A 326 -11.51 6.34 4.65
N HIS A 327 -10.96 7.43 5.21
CA HIS A 327 -11.39 8.03 6.47
C HIS A 327 -10.86 9.46 6.65
N HIS A 328 -11.35 10.14 7.70
CA HIS A 328 -11.27 11.59 7.88
C HIS A 328 -9.95 12.20 8.40
N HIS A 329 -8.93 11.41 8.74
CA HIS A 329 -7.73 12.01 9.32
C HIS A 329 -6.96 12.83 8.30
N ASN A 330 -6.24 13.83 8.82
CA ASN A 330 -5.50 14.82 8.05
C ASN A 330 -4.54 14.18 7.04
N ASP A 331 -3.84 13.13 7.46
CA ASP A 331 -2.92 12.36 6.66
C ASP A 331 -3.57 11.63 5.48
N HIS A 332 -4.90 11.60 5.38
CA HIS A 332 -5.66 11.08 4.22
C HIS A 332 -6.41 12.17 3.43
N VAL A 333 -6.63 13.37 3.99
CA VAL A 333 -7.58 14.36 3.43
C VAL A 333 -7.01 15.75 3.16
N GLU A 334 -5.82 16.09 3.68
CA GLU A 334 -5.28 17.46 3.59
C GLU A 334 -5.05 17.94 2.14
N GLY A 335 -4.71 17.04 1.22
CA GLY A 335 -4.51 17.38 -0.20
C GLY A 335 -5.80 17.44 -1.03
N LEU A 336 -6.99 17.18 -0.46
CA LEU A 336 -8.25 17.27 -1.20
C LEU A 336 -8.47 18.66 -1.83
N SER A 337 -8.06 19.72 -1.14
CA SER A 337 -8.16 21.09 -1.64
C SER A 337 -7.30 21.32 -2.90
N VAL A 338 -6.15 20.67 -2.99
CA VAL A 338 -5.26 20.69 -4.16
C VAL A 338 -5.92 19.95 -5.31
N VAL A 339 -6.46 18.76 -5.04
CA VAL A 339 -7.18 17.96 -6.05
C VAL A 339 -8.34 18.76 -6.63
N GLN A 340 -9.18 19.35 -5.78
CA GLN A 340 -10.35 20.14 -6.19
C GLN A 340 -9.95 21.38 -7.02
N ARG A 341 -8.85 22.04 -6.67
CA ARG A 341 -8.34 23.20 -7.40
C ARG A 341 -7.82 22.83 -8.79
N CYS A 342 -7.10 21.71 -8.90
CA CYS A 342 -6.51 21.25 -10.16
C CYS A 342 -7.51 20.53 -11.08
N ASN A 343 -8.50 19.87 -10.48
CA ASN A 343 -9.60 19.23 -11.17
C ASN A 343 -10.96 19.52 -10.48
N PRO A 344 -11.60 20.65 -10.80
CA PRO A 344 -12.88 21.05 -10.20
C PRO A 344 -14.04 20.10 -10.46
N ASP A 345 -13.95 19.28 -11.51
CA ASP A 345 -14.96 18.31 -11.92
C ASP A 345 -14.75 16.92 -11.28
N ALA A 346 -13.70 16.75 -10.48
CA ALA A 346 -13.44 15.50 -9.77
C ALA A 346 -14.60 15.16 -8.82
N VAL A 347 -14.95 13.87 -8.75
CA VAL A 347 -16.05 13.38 -7.92
C VAL A 347 -15.50 12.72 -6.67
N LEU A 348 -15.81 13.29 -5.50
CA LEU A 348 -15.47 12.72 -4.21
C LEU A 348 -16.43 11.60 -3.84
N LEU A 349 -15.90 10.41 -3.62
CA LEU A 349 -16.55 9.24 -3.02
C LEU A 349 -16.06 9.14 -1.57
N THR A 350 -16.97 9.23 -0.61
CA THR A 350 -16.62 9.00 0.79
C THR A 350 -17.85 8.69 1.63
N HIS A 351 -17.65 8.11 2.80
CA HIS A 351 -18.76 7.85 3.71
C HIS A 351 -19.26 9.13 4.37
N GLU A 352 -20.56 9.23 4.64
CA GLU A 352 -21.15 10.44 5.23
C GLU A 352 -20.49 10.86 6.54
N ASN A 353 -20.09 9.91 7.39
CA ASN A 353 -19.43 10.23 8.65
C ASN A 353 -18.01 10.79 8.45
N THR A 354 -17.34 10.39 7.38
CA THR A 354 -16.07 10.98 6.98
C THR A 354 -16.32 12.41 6.52
N MET A 355 -17.30 12.62 5.63
CA MET A 355 -17.67 13.95 5.15
C MET A 355 -18.06 14.92 6.28
N LYS A 356 -18.79 14.45 7.30
CA LYS A 356 -19.17 15.26 8.48
C LYS A 356 -17.97 15.73 9.30
N ARG A 357 -16.82 15.07 9.16
CA ARG A 357 -15.61 15.32 9.96
C ARG A 357 -14.51 16.05 9.18
N ILE A 358 -14.45 15.89 7.86
CA ILE A 358 -13.54 16.69 7.05
C ILE A 358 -14.01 18.15 7.08
N GLY A 359 -13.10 19.07 7.37
CA GLY A 359 -13.43 20.49 7.45
C GLY A 359 -13.98 21.00 6.11
N LYS A 360 -14.91 21.97 6.16
CA LYS A 360 -15.52 22.58 4.95
C LYS A 360 -14.49 23.20 3.98
N GLY A 361 -13.26 23.45 4.44
CA GLY A 361 -12.15 23.95 3.62
C GLY A 361 -11.44 22.89 2.77
N ASN A 362 -11.64 21.59 3.04
CA ASN A 362 -10.95 20.51 2.34
C ASN A 362 -11.68 20.10 1.05
N TRP A 363 -13.01 20.21 1.04
CA TRP A 363 -13.83 19.92 -0.13
C TRP A 363 -15.10 20.77 -0.09
N SER A 364 -15.35 21.52 -1.16
CA SER A 364 -16.45 22.49 -1.22
C SER A 364 -17.58 22.13 -2.19
N THR A 365 -17.36 21.18 -3.10
CA THR A 365 -18.38 20.68 -4.04
C THR A 365 -19.16 19.52 -3.42
N GLY A 366 -20.15 19.00 -4.14
CA GLY A 366 -20.88 17.81 -3.74
C GLY A 366 -19.96 16.59 -3.57
N TYR A 367 -20.46 15.58 -2.85
CA TYR A 367 -19.84 14.27 -2.71
C TYR A 367 -20.89 13.18 -2.94
N THR A 368 -20.42 11.99 -3.31
CA THR A 368 -21.25 10.79 -3.41
C THR A 368 -20.97 9.92 -2.20
N ALA A 369 -22.02 9.66 -1.41
CA ALA A 369 -21.90 8.83 -0.22
C ALA A 369 -21.72 7.35 -0.59
N VAL A 370 -20.64 6.72 -0.11
CA VAL A 370 -20.45 5.26 -0.22
C VAL A 370 -20.70 4.58 1.13
N THR A 371 -21.23 3.37 1.08
CA THR A 371 -21.65 2.56 2.25
C THR A 371 -20.96 1.20 2.32
N GLY A 372 -20.34 0.75 1.23
CA GLY A 372 -19.69 -0.55 1.09
C GLY A 372 -20.51 -1.52 0.24
N GLY A 373 -19.84 -2.22 -0.67
CA GLY A 373 -20.42 -3.16 -1.62
C GLY A 373 -20.58 -2.57 -3.03
N GLU A 374 -20.42 -1.26 -3.20
CA GLU A 374 -20.58 -0.59 -4.49
C GLU A 374 -19.47 -0.98 -5.48
N SER A 375 -19.84 -1.36 -6.70
CA SER A 375 -18.90 -1.53 -7.82
C SER A 375 -18.67 -0.18 -8.52
N ILE A 376 -17.41 0.21 -8.66
CA ILE A 376 -16.96 1.37 -9.43
C ILE A 376 -16.14 0.90 -10.64
N CYS A 377 -16.18 1.68 -11.72
CA CYS A 377 -15.47 1.35 -12.95
C CYS A 377 -14.43 2.42 -13.27
N ILE A 378 -13.17 2.01 -13.48
CA ILE A 378 -12.06 2.86 -13.90
C ILE A 378 -11.56 2.37 -15.25
N GLY A 379 -12.01 3.01 -16.34
CA GLY A 379 -11.74 2.56 -17.70
C GLY A 379 -12.29 1.16 -17.98
N ASP A 380 -11.40 0.17 -18.02
CA ASP A 380 -11.70 -1.25 -18.20
C ASP A 380 -11.63 -2.07 -16.89
N GLN A 381 -11.28 -1.42 -15.78
CA GLN A 381 -11.13 -2.07 -14.48
C GLN A 381 -12.40 -1.93 -13.63
N GLU A 382 -12.90 -3.04 -13.11
CA GLU A 382 -13.94 -3.05 -12.08
C GLU A 382 -13.30 -3.13 -10.70
N LEU A 383 -13.67 -2.21 -9.81
CA LEU A 383 -13.26 -2.18 -8.42
C LEU A 383 -14.50 -2.20 -7.53
N GLN A 384 -14.36 -2.74 -6.32
CA GLN A 384 -15.43 -2.74 -5.34
C GLN A 384 -15.01 -1.99 -4.09
N VAL A 385 -15.88 -1.09 -3.64
CA VAL A 385 -15.73 -0.41 -2.36
C VAL A 385 -16.08 -1.40 -1.26
N VAL A 386 -15.16 -1.65 -0.33
CA VAL A 386 -15.40 -2.54 0.82
C VAL A 386 -15.50 -1.71 2.07
N PHE A 387 -16.60 -1.87 2.82
CA PHE A 387 -16.67 -1.35 4.18
C PHE A 387 -15.91 -2.26 5.15
N ALA A 388 -14.87 -1.72 5.78
CA ALA A 388 -13.99 -2.45 6.68
C ALA A 388 -13.74 -1.65 7.96
N PRO A 389 -14.74 -1.58 8.87
CA PRO A 389 -14.60 -0.81 10.11
C PRO A 389 -13.46 -1.37 10.99
N GLY A 390 -12.56 -0.51 11.48
CA GLY A 390 -11.41 -0.84 12.36
C GLY A 390 -11.46 -0.07 13.68
N SER A 391 -10.30 0.24 14.29
CA SER A 391 -10.19 1.11 15.50
C SER A 391 -10.88 2.46 15.30
N TYR A 392 -10.92 2.93 14.05
CA TYR A 392 -11.90 3.90 13.59
C TYR A 392 -13.08 3.12 13.03
N ARG A 393 -14.25 3.32 13.64
CA ARG A 393 -15.50 2.60 13.36
C ARG A 393 -15.99 2.70 11.89
N TRP A 394 -15.25 3.36 10.98
CA TRP A 394 -15.67 3.78 9.64
C TRP A 394 -14.55 3.83 8.57
N SER A 395 -13.76 2.76 8.40
CA SER A 395 -12.70 2.69 7.37
C SER A 395 -13.16 1.91 6.12
N TYR A 396 -12.66 2.29 4.95
CA TYR A 396 -12.93 1.65 3.65
C TYR A 396 -11.63 1.29 2.92
N GLY A 397 -11.72 0.36 1.95
CA GLY A 397 -10.68 0.12 0.93
C GLY A 397 -11.32 -0.15 -0.43
N ALA A 398 -10.58 0.05 -1.52
CA ALA A 398 -10.98 -0.36 -2.87
C ALA A 398 -10.23 -1.66 -3.23
N SER A 399 -10.95 -2.68 -3.72
CA SER A 399 -10.37 -3.97 -4.13
C SER A 399 -10.75 -4.29 -5.58
N PRO A 400 -9.84 -4.82 -6.41
CA PRO A 400 -10.18 -5.32 -7.73
C PRO A 400 -11.33 -6.32 -7.66
N CYS A 401 -12.36 -6.09 -8.46
CA CYS A 401 -13.59 -6.86 -8.47
C CYS A 401 -13.41 -8.13 -9.31
N GLN A 402 -12.50 -9.01 -8.90
CA GLN A 402 -12.61 -10.42 -9.21
C GLN A 402 -12.88 -11.15 -7.90
N TYR A 403 -14.17 -11.35 -7.67
CA TYR A 403 -14.76 -12.16 -6.61
C TYR A 403 -14.45 -11.66 -5.18
N GLN A 404 -15.28 -10.71 -4.73
CA GLN A 404 -15.53 -10.51 -3.30
C GLN A 404 -16.14 -11.79 -2.71
N CYS A 405 -15.38 -12.44 -1.83
CA CYS A 405 -15.97 -13.35 -0.86
C CYS A 405 -16.67 -12.50 0.20
N THR A 406 -18.00 -12.52 0.14
CA THR A 406 -18.90 -11.95 1.12
C THR A 406 -18.64 -12.59 2.49
N ASN A 407 -18.56 -11.74 3.53
CA ASN A 407 -18.28 -12.09 4.93
C ASN A 407 -16.84 -12.52 5.28
N CYS A 408 -15.85 -11.67 5.02
CA CYS A 408 -14.85 -11.35 6.04
C CYS A 408 -14.02 -10.14 5.63
N ARG A 409 -13.63 -9.32 6.61
CA ARG A 409 -12.59 -8.30 6.46
C ARG A 409 -11.37 -8.92 5.73
N ARG A 410 -10.77 -8.14 4.82
CA ARG A 410 -9.39 -8.27 4.27
C ARG A 410 -9.26 -8.98 2.92
N SER A 411 -9.11 -8.17 1.86
CA SER A 411 -8.32 -8.50 0.68
C SER A 411 -7.80 -7.19 0.04
N LEU A 412 -6.84 -6.56 0.72
CA LEU A 412 -5.82 -5.64 0.20
C LEU A 412 -4.80 -5.28 1.31
N CYS A 413 -5.19 -5.44 2.58
CA CYS A 413 -4.39 -5.07 3.75
C CYS A 413 -3.19 -5.98 4.09
N ARG A 414 -2.76 -6.91 3.23
CA ARG A 414 -1.58 -7.75 3.52
C ARG A 414 -0.25 -7.16 3.04
N ALA A 415 -0.27 -6.34 1.99
CA ALA A 415 0.87 -5.45 1.71
C ALA A 415 0.78 -4.13 2.51
N TRP A 416 -0.40 -3.86 3.08
CA TRP A 416 -0.76 -2.56 3.65
C TRP A 416 -1.35 -2.73 5.04
N LYS A 417 -0.49 -3.09 6.00
CA LYS A 417 -0.72 -2.72 7.39
C LYS A 417 -0.24 -1.29 7.57
N CYS A 418 -1.15 -0.33 7.45
CA CYS A 418 -1.08 0.81 8.36
C CYS A 418 -1.12 0.22 9.78
N ASN A 419 -0.03 0.36 10.52
CA ASN A 419 0.01 0.08 11.95
C ASN A 419 -0.89 1.11 12.65
N ILE A 420 -2.19 0.86 12.62
CA ILE A 420 -3.17 1.51 13.50
C ILE A 420 -3.05 0.81 14.83
N GLY A 421 -2.05 1.22 15.60
CA GLY A 421 -1.66 0.61 16.85
C GLY A 421 -0.82 1.56 17.69
N GLN A 422 -1.30 2.80 17.87
CA GLN A 422 -1.26 3.59 19.12
C GLN A 422 -2.05 4.89 18.94
#